data_AF-A0A842LZT7-F1
#
_entry.id   AF-A0A842LZT7-F1
#
_cell.length_a   1.000
_cell.length_b   1.000
_cell.length_c   1.000
_cell.angle_alpha   90.00
_cell.angle_beta   90.00
_cell.angle_gamma   90.00
#
_symmetry.space_group_name_H-M   'P 1'
#
loop_
_entity.id
_entity.type
_entity.pdbx_description
1 polymer ?
#
loop_
_entity_poly.entity_id
_entity_poly.type
_entity_poly.pdbx_seq_one_letter_code
_entity_poly.pdbx_strand_id
1 'polypeptide(L)'
;MSGDSATLIISKFILNIAILLIVARIAGDLTNKYLRQPPVLGELIAGIIIGPYALGSLINDPILLNFGEISFNGTHFSLLEVMSMIAVIILLFVAGVETDVRKFVRYGKSAGAVAVGGLVFSFLFGYY
;
A
#
# COMPACT_ATOMS: atom_id res chain seq x y z
N MET A 1 2.55 -29.01 -20.57
CA MET A 1 2.83 -27.60 -20.86
C MET A 1 2.14 -26.64 -19.88
N SER A 2 1.69 -27.10 -18.69
CA SER A 2 1.06 -26.29 -17.64
C SER A 2 1.99 -25.91 -16.47
N GLY A 3 3.16 -26.55 -16.34
CA GLY A 3 4.12 -26.28 -15.26
C GLY A 3 4.96 -25.00 -15.46
N ASP A 4 5.21 -24.61 -16.71
CA ASP A 4 6.08 -23.47 -17.02
C ASP A 4 5.39 -22.12 -16.69
N SER A 5 4.09 -22.02 -16.96
CA SER A 5 3.32 -20.79 -16.68
C SER A 5 3.20 -20.51 -15.18
N ALA A 6 3.02 -21.55 -14.35
CA ALA A 6 2.92 -21.41 -12.90
C ALA A 6 4.23 -20.92 -12.29
N THR A 7 5.35 -21.50 -12.72
CA THR A 7 6.70 -21.08 -12.28
C THR A 7 6.96 -19.62 -12.63
N LEU A 8 6.62 -19.20 -13.85
CA LEU A 8 6.78 -17.80 -14.29
C LEU A 8 5.96 -16.82 -13.45
N ILE A 9 4.72 -17.17 -13.11
CA ILE A 9 3.85 -16.34 -12.25
C ILE A 9 4.46 -16.18 -10.86
N ILE A 10 4.90 -17.28 -10.25
CA ILE A 10 5.50 -17.28 -8.92
C ILE A 10 6.80 -16.48 -8.92
N SER A 11 7.68 -16.70 -9.90
CA SER A 11 8.93 -15.96 -10.02
C SER A 11 8.70 -14.46 -10.21
N LYS A 12 7.76 -14.05 -11.08
CA LYS A 12 7.38 -12.64 -11.24
C LYS A 12 6.84 -12.04 -9.95
N PHE A 13 6.00 -12.77 -9.22
CA PHE A 13 5.45 -12.30 -7.95
C PHE A 13 6.52 -12.07 -6.89
N ILE A 14 7.43 -13.03 -6.71
CA ILE A 14 8.54 -12.92 -5.76
C ILE A 14 9.44 -11.74 -6.13
N LEU A 15 9.75 -11.57 -7.42
CA LEU A 15 10.55 -10.46 -7.92
C LEU A 15 9.89 -9.11 -7.62
N ASN A 16 8.59 -8.98 -7.89
CA ASN A 16 7.83 -7.77 -7.65
C ASN A 16 7.82 -7.39 -6.16
N ILE A 17 7.59 -8.36 -5.26
CA ILE A 17 7.68 -8.11 -3.81
C ILE A 17 9.10 -7.72 -3.41
N ALA A 18 10.13 -8.39 -3.93
CA ALA A 18 11.51 -8.05 -3.60
C ALA A 18 11.85 -6.60 -4.00
N ILE A 19 11.48 -6.19 -5.21
CA ILE A 19 11.67 -4.81 -5.69
C ILE A 19 10.89 -3.84 -4.80
N LEU A 20 9.61 -4.13 -4.51
CA LEU A 20 8.76 -3.26 -3.70
C LEU A 20 9.33 -3.06 -2.29
N LEU A 21 9.82 -4.14 -1.66
CA LEU A 21 10.45 -4.07 -0.34
C LEU A 21 11.77 -3.28 -0.36
N ILE A 22 12.63 -3.50 -1.37
CA ILE A 22 13.90 -2.79 -1.50
C ILE A 22 13.66 -1.30 -1.67
N VAL A 23 12.77 -0.91 -2.58
CA VAL A 23 12.50 0.49 -2.87
C VAL A 23 11.80 1.14 -1.67
N ALA A 24 10.76 0.51 -1.10
CA ALA A 24 10.08 1.03 0.07
C ALA A 24 11.07 1.27 1.21
N ARG A 25 11.98 0.31 1.47
CA ARG A 25 13.00 0.46 2.52
C ARG A 25 13.95 1.62 2.26
N ILE A 26 14.49 1.73 1.05
CA ILE A 26 15.41 2.83 0.68
C ILE A 26 14.69 4.17 0.82
N ALA A 27 13.46 4.28 0.33
CA ALA A 27 12.69 5.52 0.36
C ALA A 27 12.27 5.92 1.78
N GLY A 28 11.86 4.95 2.61
CA GLY A 28 11.55 5.16 4.02
C GLY A 28 12.78 5.65 4.80
N ASP A 29 13.93 5.00 4.61
CA ASP A 29 15.19 5.39 5.24
C ASP A 29 15.66 6.77 4.77
N LEU A 30 15.51 7.09 3.47
CA LEU A 30 15.83 8.40 2.92
C LEU A 30 14.92 9.49 3.49
N THR A 31 13.62 9.22 3.58
CA THR A 31 12.62 10.17 4.08
C THR A 31 12.84 10.47 5.56
N ASN A 32 13.11 9.43 6.35
CA ASN A 32 13.42 9.59 7.76
C ASN A 32 14.73 10.37 7.97
N LYS A 33 15.79 10.00 7.23
CA LYS A 33 17.13 10.57 7.42
C LYS A 33 17.26 12.01 6.91
N TYR A 34 16.71 12.32 5.74
CA TYR A 34 16.93 13.61 5.08
C TYR A 34 15.76 14.57 5.26
N LEU A 35 14.52 14.08 5.25
CA LEU A 35 13.32 14.92 5.35
C LEU A 35 12.76 14.99 6.78
N ARG A 36 13.26 14.16 7.71
CA ARG A 36 12.77 14.05 9.09
C ARG A 36 11.26 13.81 9.17
N GLN A 37 10.74 13.10 8.18
CA GLN A 37 9.33 12.71 8.09
C GLN A 37 9.16 11.23 8.46
N PRO A 38 7.96 10.80 8.87
CA PRO A 38 7.67 9.40 9.13
C PRO A 38 8.06 8.51 7.92
N PRO A 39 8.75 7.38 8.13
CA PRO A 39 9.20 6.50 7.04
C PRO A 39 8.10 6.08 6.07
N VAL A 40 6.90 5.82 6.59
CA VAL A 40 5.72 5.39 5.82
C VAL A 40 5.36 6.37 4.70
N LEU A 41 5.60 7.67 4.88
CA LEU A 41 5.36 8.65 3.80
C LEU A 41 6.29 8.40 2.61
N GLY A 42 7.56 8.10 2.87
CA GLY A 42 8.53 7.74 1.84
C GLY A 42 8.18 6.45 1.13
N GLU A 43 7.73 5.44 1.88
CA GLU A 43 7.28 4.15 1.35
C GLU A 43 6.08 4.31 0.40
N LEU A 44 5.08 5.12 0.79
CA LEU A 44 3.92 5.41 -0.04
C LEU A 44 4.27 6.17 -1.31
N ILE A 45 5.12 7.20 -1.21
CA ILE A 45 5.57 7.98 -2.37
C ILE A 45 6.35 7.09 -3.34
N ALA A 46 7.23 6.23 -2.84
CA ALA A 46 7.94 5.25 -3.66
C ALA A 46 6.98 4.30 -4.37
N GLY A 47 5.95 3.80 -3.67
CA GLY A 47 4.89 3.00 -4.27
C GLY A 47 4.13 3.72 -5.38
N ILE A 48 3.82 5.00 -5.22
CA ILE A 48 3.17 5.83 -6.26
C ILE A 48 4.11 6.01 -7.47
N ILE A 49 5.38 6.33 -7.23
CA ILE A 49 6.38 6.58 -8.27
C ILE A 49 6.64 5.32 -9.11
N ILE A 50 6.76 4.17 -8.46
CA ILE A 50 7.06 2.90 -9.12
C ILE A 50 5.80 2.21 -9.68
N GLY A 51 4.64 2.53 -9.11
CA GLY A 51 3.37 2.00 -9.53
C GLY A 51 3.02 2.32 -10.99
N PRO A 52 1.98 1.67 -11.52
CA PRO A 52 1.55 1.83 -12.91
C PRO A 52 1.17 3.27 -13.27
N TYR A 53 0.84 4.10 -12.27
CA TYR A 53 0.42 5.49 -12.47
C TYR A 53 1.56 6.48 -12.71
N ALA A 54 2.83 6.06 -12.58
CA ALA A 54 4.00 6.90 -12.86
C ALA A 54 5.05 6.14 -13.71
N LEU A 55 6.17 5.70 -13.13
CA LEU A 55 7.25 5.03 -13.87
C LEU A 55 6.78 3.72 -14.51
N GLY A 56 5.83 3.01 -13.89
CA GLY A 56 5.28 1.77 -14.44
C GLY A 56 4.60 1.94 -15.79
N SER A 57 3.96 3.09 -16.05
CA SER A 57 3.34 3.39 -17.35
C SER A 57 4.37 3.88 -18.38
N LEU A 58 5.39 4.64 -17.96
CA LEU A 58 6.38 5.18 -18.89
C LEU A 58 7.27 4.11 -19.51
N ILE A 59 7.65 3.11 -18.71
CA ILE A 59 8.68 2.14 -19.10
C ILE A 59 8.06 0.96 -19.88
N ASN A 60 6.73 0.76 -19.84
CA ASN A 60 6.01 -0.29 -20.56
C ASN A 60 6.69 -1.68 -20.48
N ASP A 61 7.39 -1.96 -19.37
CA ASP A 61 8.19 -3.18 -19.24
C ASP A 61 7.29 -4.33 -18.76
N PRO A 62 7.06 -5.38 -19.57
CA PRO A 62 6.09 -6.43 -19.25
C PRO A 62 6.50 -7.36 -18.08
N ILE A 63 7.70 -7.16 -17.52
CA ILE A 63 8.29 -8.10 -16.55
C ILE A 63 8.61 -7.45 -15.20
N LEU A 64 9.16 -6.23 -15.17
CA LEU A 64 9.77 -5.68 -13.94
C LEU A 64 8.92 -4.64 -13.21
N LEU A 65 8.17 -3.81 -13.96
CA LEU A 65 7.44 -2.67 -13.39
C LEU A 65 5.94 -2.73 -13.69
N ASN A 66 5.48 -3.80 -14.32
CA ASN A 66 4.06 -4.07 -14.41
C ASN A 66 3.58 -4.74 -13.12
N PHE A 67 3.33 -3.91 -12.11
CA PHE A 67 2.69 -4.30 -10.86
C PHE A 67 1.18 -4.56 -11.03
N GLY A 68 0.66 -4.38 -12.26
CA GLY A 68 -0.73 -4.54 -12.63
C GLY A 68 -0.99 -5.79 -13.47
N GLU A 69 -1.94 -6.58 -12.99
CA GLU A 69 -2.76 -7.50 -13.78
C GLU A 69 -2.07 -8.75 -14.35
N ILE A 70 -2.03 -9.79 -13.52
CA ILE A 70 -2.02 -11.15 -14.03
C ILE A 70 -3.46 -11.48 -14.41
N SER A 71 -3.80 -11.28 -15.68
CA SER A 71 -5.13 -11.62 -16.18
C SER A 71 -5.28 -13.14 -16.18
N PHE A 72 -6.10 -13.65 -15.26
CA PHE A 72 -6.43 -15.07 -15.18
C PHE A 72 -7.92 -15.21 -15.52
N ASN A 73 -8.22 -15.75 -16.69
CA ASN A 73 -9.60 -16.11 -17.07
C ASN A 73 -10.62 -14.95 -17.06
N GLY A 74 -10.22 -13.74 -17.45
CA GLY A 74 -11.12 -12.58 -17.56
C GLY A 74 -11.48 -11.89 -16.25
N THR A 75 -10.93 -12.35 -15.12
CA THR A 75 -11.01 -11.66 -13.83
C THR A 75 -9.66 -11.05 -13.47
N HIS A 76 -9.64 -9.75 -13.21
CA HIS A 76 -8.45 -9.02 -12.80
C HIS A 76 -8.23 -9.26 -11.29
N PHE A 77 -7.41 -10.26 -10.95
CA PHE A 77 -6.98 -10.49 -9.56
C PHE A 77 -5.49 -10.21 -9.41
N SER A 78 -5.16 -9.22 -8.58
CA SER A 78 -3.76 -8.94 -8.23
C SER A 78 -3.38 -9.71 -6.97
N LEU A 79 -2.43 -10.65 -7.08
CA LEU A 79 -1.87 -11.34 -5.92
C LEU A 79 -1.25 -10.35 -4.90
N LEU A 80 -0.73 -9.21 -5.39
CA LEU A 80 -0.22 -8.12 -4.55
C LEU A 80 -1.33 -7.43 -3.75
N GLU A 81 -2.54 -7.31 -4.30
CA GLU A 81 -3.69 -6.73 -3.60
C GLU A 81 -4.12 -7.62 -2.43
N VAL A 82 -4.20 -8.93 -2.64
CA VAL A 82 -4.49 -9.89 -1.56
C VAL A 82 -3.42 -9.81 -0.47
N MET A 83 -2.14 -9.78 -0.85
CA MET A 83 -1.04 -9.62 0.12
C MET A 83 -1.10 -8.28 0.86
N SER A 84 -1.43 -7.18 0.16
CA SER A 84 -1.59 -5.86 0.77
C SER A 84 -2.71 -5.87 1.81
N MET A 85 -3.85 -6.47 1.48
CA MET A 85 -4.98 -6.58 2.40
C MET A 85 -4.62 -7.39 3.65
N ILE A 86 -3.90 -8.51 3.49
CA ILE A 86 -3.37 -9.28 4.61
C ILE A 86 -2.40 -8.43 5.45
N ALA A 87 -1.46 -7.72 4.81
CA ALA A 87 -0.50 -6.88 5.50
C ALA A 87 -1.17 -5.73 6.29
N VAL A 88 -2.18 -5.08 5.71
CA VAL A 88 -2.96 -4.03 6.37
C VAL A 88 -3.76 -4.58 7.55
N ILE A 89 -4.39 -5.75 7.40
CA ILE A 89 -5.10 -6.40 8.51
C ILE A 89 -4.13 -6.70 9.66
N ILE A 90 -2.96 -7.27 9.37
CA ILE A 90 -1.94 -7.55 10.38
C ILE A 90 -1.46 -6.24 11.04
N LEU A 91 -1.18 -5.21 10.25
CA LEU A 91 -0.75 -3.90 10.76
C LEU A 91 -1.79 -3.29 11.72
N LEU A 92 -3.06 -3.26 11.32
CA LEU A 92 -4.14 -2.71 12.14
C LEU A 92 -4.44 -3.59 13.36
N PHE A 93 -4.28 -4.90 13.24
CA PHE A 93 -4.41 -5.82 14.37
C PHE A 93 -3.34 -5.54 15.43
N VAL A 94 -2.07 -5.41 15.03
CA VAL A 94 -0.98 -5.07 15.95
C VAL A 94 -1.21 -3.70 16.58
N ALA A 95 -1.58 -2.68 15.78
CA ALA A 95 -1.91 -1.36 16.30
C ALA A 95 -3.06 -1.40 17.32
N GLY A 96 -4.08 -2.23 17.07
CA GLY A 96 -5.19 -2.47 17.99
C GLY A 96 -4.75 -3.12 19.30
N VAL A 97 -3.85 -4.11 19.25
CA VAL A 97 -3.29 -4.80 20.42
C VAL A 97 -2.42 -3.86 21.27
N GLU A 98 -1.67 -2.95 20.64
CA GLU A 98 -0.85 -1.95 21.33
C GLU A 98 -1.67 -0.80 21.94
N THR A 99 -2.92 -0.62 21.51
CA THR A 99 -3.77 0.49 21.94
C THR A 99 -4.40 0.24 23.33
N ASP A 100 -4.23 1.19 24.25
CA ASP A 100 -4.95 1.21 25.53
C ASP A 100 -6.43 1.55 25.31
N VAL A 101 -7.27 0.51 25.34
CA VAL A 101 -8.71 0.62 25.12
C VAL A 101 -9.40 1.59 26.09
N ARG A 102 -8.94 1.70 27.35
CA ARG A 102 -9.57 2.62 28.32
C ARG A 102 -9.32 4.07 27.94
N LYS A 103 -8.09 4.39 27.53
CA LYS A 103 -7.76 5.74 27.03
C LYS A 103 -8.49 6.04 25.72
N PHE A 104 -8.54 5.07 24.81
CA PHE A 104 -9.27 5.20 23.54
C PHE A 104 -10.75 5.56 23.76
N VAL A 105 -11.45 4.79 24.61
CA VAL A 105 -12.86 5.05 24.94
C VAL A 105 -13.04 6.39 25.66
N ARG A 106 -12.13 6.76 26.57
CA ARG A 106 -12.19 8.05 27.28
C ARG A 106 -12.16 9.25 26.33
N TYR A 107 -11.36 9.18 25.27
CA TYR A 107 -11.29 10.24 24.24
C TYR A 107 -12.28 10.05 23.09
N GLY A 108 -13.09 8.98 23.10
CA GLY A 108 -13.99 8.60 22.01
C GLY A 108 -14.99 9.68 21.60
N LYS A 109 -15.50 10.47 22.55
CA LYS A 109 -16.42 11.59 22.22
C LYS A 109 -15.72 12.69 21.41
N SER A 110 -14.50 13.06 21.79
CA SER A 110 -13.72 14.08 21.07
C SER A 110 -13.28 13.54 19.71
N ALA A 111 -12.76 12.31 19.67
CA ALA A 111 -12.37 11.64 18.43
C ALA A 111 -13.54 11.50 17.46
N GLY A 112 -14.73 11.13 17.95
CA GLY A 112 -15.95 11.04 17.15
C GLY A 112 -16.37 12.39 16.58
N ALA A 113 -16.33 13.46 17.37
CA ALA A 113 -16.64 14.81 16.88
C ALA A 113 -15.66 15.25 15.78
N VAL A 114 -14.36 14.99 15.95
CA VAL A 114 -13.34 15.29 14.92
C VAL A 114 -13.55 14.46 13.66
N ALA A 115 -13.88 13.17 13.79
CA ALA A 115 -14.13 12.29 12.65
C ALA A 115 -15.37 12.72 11.84
N VAL A 116 -16.49 12.99 12.51
CA VAL A 116 -17.72 13.46 11.86
C VAL A 116 -17.53 14.84 11.25
N GLY A 117 -16.89 15.77 11.99
CA GLY A 117 -16.59 17.11 11.49
C GLY A 117 -15.69 17.09 10.26
N GLY A 118 -14.62 16.29 10.30
CA GLY A 118 -13.72 16.08 9.16
C GLY A 118 -14.43 15.50 7.95
N LEU A 119 -15.30 14.50 8.16
CA LEU A 119 -16.11 13.90 7.08
C LEU A 119 -17.04 14.94 6.45
N VAL A 120 -17.85 15.65 7.25
CA VAL A 120 -18.77 16.68 6.74
C VAL A 120 -18.01 17.77 6.01
N PHE A 121 -16.88 18.23 6.56
CA PHE A 121 -16.03 19.23 5.94
C PHE A 121 -15.47 18.75 4.60
N SER A 122 -14.89 17.55 4.54
CA SER A 122 -14.36 16.95 3.29
C SER A 122 -15.45 16.79 2.22
N PHE A 123 -16.67 16.40 2.58
CA PHE A 123 -17.77 16.29 1.62
C PHE A 123 -18.25 17.65 1.11
N LEU A 124 -18.36 18.66 1.97
CA LEU A 124 -18.79 20.00 1.57
C LEU A 124 -17.79 20.68 0.65
N PHE A 125 -16.50 20.61 0.98
CA PHE A 125 -15.43 21.25 0.20
C PHE A 125 -14.92 20.40 -0.96
N GLY A 126 -15.09 19.08 -0.93
CA GLY A 126 -14.71 18.19 -2.02
C GLY A 126 -15.78 18.01 -3.11
N TYR A 127 -17.00 18.49 -2.89
CA TYR A 127 -18.07 18.46 -3.89
C TYR A 127 -17.92 19.55 -4.97
N TYR A 128 -17.17 20.62 -4.70
CA TYR A 128 -16.84 21.69 -5.64
C TYR A 128 -15.40 21.58 -6.12
#